data_AF-A0A7S1B0D1-F1
#
_entry.id   AF-A0A7S1B0D1-F1
#
_cell.length_a   1.000
_cell.length_b   1.000
_cell.length_c   1.000
_cell.angle_alpha   90.00
_cell.angle_beta   90.00
_cell.angle_gamma   90.00
#
_symmetry.space_group_name_H-M   'P 1'
#
loop_
_entity.id
_entity.type
_entity.pdbx_description
1 polymer ?
#
loop_
_entity_poly.entity_id
_entity_poly.type
_entity_poly.pdbx_seq_one_letter_code
_entity_poly.pdbx_strand_id
1 'polypeptide(L)'
;GDSHTVVMLVTSFGTHDGTRQWLLNFGQKGFGAHIWCWTGENEITFGSWGGHRSQLASTMDCRRQVLATVYDGHFYKLYIAGQFVGKSVARFSIEDNTVAIGQSALIEGDFSGTIEEVRIFRRALFPSQISALTKTLLAEDLSDLVLSEKGAYWRQAYQLCTCQCCSR
;
A
#
# COMPACT_ATOMS: atom_id res chain seq x y z
N GLY A 1 12.60 2.66 16.74
CA GLY A 1 12.73 1.80 15.57
C GLY A 1 13.53 2.50 14.50
N ASP A 2 14.21 1.72 13.69
CA ASP A 2 14.98 2.24 12.55
C ASP A 2 14.06 2.74 11.43
N SER A 3 14.59 3.66 10.62
CA SER A 3 13.88 4.16 9.44
C SER A 3 13.58 3.03 8.46
N HIS A 4 12.41 3.06 7.83
CA HIS A 4 12.04 2.08 6.81
C HIS A 4 11.00 2.67 5.85
N THR A 5 10.85 2.01 4.71
CA THR A 5 9.82 2.32 3.72
C THR A 5 9.15 1.03 3.27
N VAL A 6 7.84 1.04 3.18
CA VAL A 6 7.07 -0.05 2.57
C VAL A 6 6.30 0.52 1.39
N VAL A 7 6.40 -0.12 0.24
CA VAL A 7 5.65 0.18 -0.99
C VAL A 7 4.89 -1.06 -1.39
N MET A 8 3.61 -0.93 -1.72
CA MET A 8 2.74 -2.01 -2.11
C MET A 8 1.92 -1.61 -3.32
N LEU A 9 1.79 -2.52 -4.27
CA LEU A 9 0.90 -2.41 -5.41
C LEU A 9 -0.33 -3.29 -5.15
N VAL A 10 -1.47 -2.64 -4.93
CA VAL A 10 -2.77 -3.31 -4.78
C VAL A 10 -3.52 -3.16 -6.09
N THR A 11 -3.98 -4.26 -6.67
CA THR A 11 -4.69 -4.26 -7.96
C THR A 11 -6.20 -4.39 -7.81
N SER A 12 -6.64 -4.97 -6.69
CA SER A 12 -8.05 -4.97 -6.30
C SER A 12 -8.17 -4.98 -4.78
N PHE A 13 -9.14 -4.24 -4.28
CA PHE A 13 -9.66 -4.39 -2.94
C PHE A 13 -10.90 -5.26 -3.09
N GLY A 14 -10.87 -6.47 -2.51
CA GLY A 14 -11.89 -7.49 -2.71
C GLY A 14 -13.21 -7.13 -2.03
N THR A 15 -13.69 -7.99 -1.13
CA THR A 15 -14.88 -7.74 -0.31
C THR A 15 -14.49 -7.54 1.15
N HIS A 16 -14.94 -6.44 1.74
CA HIS A 16 -14.87 -6.27 3.19
C HIS A 16 -16.03 -7.03 3.83
N ASP A 17 -15.73 -7.97 4.71
CA ASP A 17 -16.72 -8.84 5.37
C ASP A 17 -17.18 -8.31 6.74
N GLY A 18 -16.80 -7.08 7.07
CA GLY A 18 -17.07 -6.45 8.36
C GLY A 18 -16.02 -6.77 9.42
N THR A 19 -15.06 -7.66 9.13
CA THR A 19 -13.89 -7.87 9.97
C THR A 19 -12.72 -7.03 9.45
N ARG A 20 -11.83 -6.60 10.36
CA ARG A 20 -10.60 -5.91 9.97
C ARG A 20 -9.73 -6.87 9.17
N GLN A 21 -9.32 -6.49 7.96
CA GLN A 21 -8.46 -7.30 7.11
C GLN A 21 -7.04 -6.75 7.03
N TRP A 22 -6.02 -7.61 6.98
CA TRP A 22 -4.61 -7.21 7.08
C TRP A 22 -3.93 -7.24 5.72
N LEU A 23 -3.48 -6.08 5.25
CA LEU A 23 -2.65 -5.99 4.05
C LEU A 23 -1.19 -6.32 4.38
N LEU A 24 -0.71 -5.85 5.53
CA LEU A 24 0.68 -5.98 5.97
C LEU A 24 0.75 -6.16 7.49
N ASN A 25 1.60 -7.08 7.91
CA ASN A 25 2.29 -7.04 9.19
C ASN A 25 3.81 -7.13 8.96
N PHE A 26 4.57 -6.16 9.44
CA PHE A 26 6.02 -6.17 9.45
C PHE A 26 6.56 -6.00 10.88
N GLY A 27 7.21 -7.05 11.36
CA GLY A 27 7.67 -7.23 12.73
C GLY A 27 6.87 -8.30 13.47
N GLN A 28 7.09 -8.35 14.78
CA GLN A 28 6.47 -9.28 15.69
C GLN A 28 4.93 -9.24 15.63
N LYS A 29 4.26 -10.34 15.97
CA LYS A 29 2.80 -10.38 16.12
C LYS A 29 2.36 -9.69 17.43
N GLY A 30 2.54 -8.38 17.52
CA GLY A 30 2.24 -7.61 18.71
C GLY A 30 2.53 -6.11 18.60
N PHE A 31 2.42 -5.41 19.73
CA PHE A 31 2.62 -3.96 19.84
C PHE A 31 3.96 -3.51 19.23
N GLY A 32 3.94 -2.37 18.53
CA GLY A 32 5.15 -1.77 17.97
C GLY A 32 5.50 -2.22 16.54
N ALA A 33 4.89 -3.30 16.05
CA ALA A 33 5.02 -3.77 14.68
C ALA A 33 4.32 -2.83 13.69
N HIS A 34 4.75 -2.84 12.44
CA HIS A 34 4.17 -2.02 11.38
C HIS A 34 3.02 -2.76 10.70
N ILE A 35 1.81 -2.21 10.80
CA ILE A 35 0.58 -2.84 10.30
C ILE A 35 -0.16 -1.93 9.34
N TRP A 36 -0.71 -2.52 8.29
CA TRP A 36 -1.67 -1.89 7.40
C TRP A 36 -2.96 -2.71 7.41
N CYS A 37 -4.08 -2.07 7.74
CA CYS A 37 -5.35 -2.76 7.93
C CYS A 37 -6.47 -2.08 7.14
N TRP A 38 -7.24 -2.86 6.39
CA TRP A 38 -8.55 -2.49 5.89
C TRP A 38 -9.54 -2.58 7.06
N THR A 39 -10.08 -1.45 7.51
CA THR A 39 -10.90 -1.37 8.74
C THR A 39 -12.39 -1.17 8.49
N GLY A 40 -12.78 -0.83 7.27
CA GLY A 40 -14.16 -0.66 6.84
C GLY A 40 -14.20 -0.49 5.32
N GLU A 41 -15.38 -0.59 4.69
CA GLU A 41 -15.54 -0.66 3.22
C GLU A 41 -14.65 0.32 2.45
N ASN A 42 -14.49 1.54 2.95
CA ASN A 42 -13.73 2.60 2.28
C ASN A 42 -12.45 3.03 3.01
N GLU A 43 -12.00 2.39 4.09
CA GLU A 43 -10.90 2.90 4.91
C GLU A 43 -9.74 1.90 5.09
N ILE A 44 -8.52 2.36 4.77
CA ILE A 44 -7.28 1.68 5.12
C ILE A 44 -6.55 2.51 6.17
N THR A 45 -6.11 1.86 7.23
CA THR A 45 -5.24 2.43 8.26
C THR A 45 -3.82 1.92 8.12
N PHE A 46 -2.86 2.79 8.43
CA PHE A 46 -1.42 2.55 8.30
C PHE A 46 -0.74 3.01 9.58
N GLY A 47 0.03 2.15 10.26
CA GLY A 47 0.76 2.62 11.44
C GLY A 47 1.33 1.52 12.32
N SER A 48 1.63 1.86 13.57
CA SER A 48 2.11 0.91 14.56
C SER A 48 0.95 0.15 15.20
N TRP A 49 1.11 -1.17 15.38
CA TRP A 49 0.21 -1.99 16.18
C TRP A 49 0.12 -1.40 17.59
N GLY A 50 -1.12 -1.08 18.01
CA GLY A 50 -1.43 -0.51 19.32
C GLY A 50 -1.03 0.96 19.50
N GLY A 51 -0.51 1.61 18.45
CA GLY A 51 -0.12 3.01 18.45
C GLY A 51 -1.26 3.92 18.01
N HIS A 52 -2.16 4.31 18.92
CA HIS A 52 -3.31 5.16 18.62
C HIS A 52 -2.98 6.54 18.00
N ARG A 53 -1.74 7.04 18.13
CA ARG A 53 -1.28 8.32 17.52
C ARG A 53 -0.44 8.16 16.26
N SER A 54 -0.12 6.93 15.88
CA SER A 54 0.80 6.62 14.78
C SER A 54 0.08 6.16 13.52
N GLN A 55 -1.25 6.31 13.50
CA GLN A 55 -2.09 5.86 12.41
C GLN A 55 -2.34 7.00 11.41
N LEU A 56 -2.18 6.67 10.13
CA LEU A 56 -2.69 7.44 9.01
C LEU A 56 -3.82 6.65 8.38
N ALA A 57 -4.76 7.33 7.74
CA ALA A 57 -5.84 6.69 7.01
C ALA A 57 -5.90 7.21 5.58
N SER A 58 -6.40 6.37 4.69
CA SER A 58 -6.84 6.80 3.37
C SER A 58 -8.13 6.11 2.98
N THR A 59 -8.88 6.80 2.13
CA THR A 59 -9.97 6.19 1.39
C THR A 59 -9.43 5.20 0.36
N MET A 60 -10.14 4.09 0.17
CA MET A 60 -9.86 3.12 -0.89
C MET A 60 -10.13 3.68 -2.29
N ASP A 61 -9.33 3.25 -3.26
CA ASP A 61 -9.66 3.35 -4.68
C ASP A 61 -9.66 1.93 -5.25
N CYS A 62 -10.73 1.59 -5.97
CA CYS A 62 -10.88 0.32 -6.65
C CYS A 62 -9.94 0.11 -7.83
N ARG A 63 -9.29 1.17 -8.29
CA ARG A 63 -8.25 1.08 -9.31
C ARG A 63 -6.99 0.51 -8.71
N ARG A 64 -6.18 -0.07 -9.58
CA ARG A 64 -4.78 -0.40 -9.29
C ARG A 64 -4.08 0.82 -8.69
N GLN A 65 -3.53 0.65 -7.49
CA GLN A 65 -2.99 1.75 -6.71
C GLN A 65 -1.70 1.35 -6.00
N VAL A 66 -0.71 2.23 -6.06
CA VAL A 66 0.51 2.10 -5.26
C VAL A 66 0.32 2.85 -3.94
N LEU A 67 0.37 2.10 -2.85
CA LEU A 67 0.41 2.60 -1.50
C LEU A 67 1.86 2.61 -1.03
N ALA A 68 2.32 3.68 -0.40
CA ALA A 68 3.64 3.73 0.16
C ALA A 68 3.67 4.45 1.49
N THR A 69 4.44 3.94 2.43
CA THR A 69 4.64 4.59 3.71
C THR A 69 6.11 4.67 4.06
N VAL A 70 6.52 5.82 4.60
CA VAL A 70 7.91 6.15 4.89
C VAL A 70 8.02 6.56 6.35
N TYR A 71 8.82 5.85 7.12
CA TYR A 71 9.21 6.22 8.48
C TYR A 71 10.66 6.67 8.50
N ASP A 72 10.92 7.91 8.93
CA ASP A 72 12.27 8.49 8.98
C ASP A 72 12.92 8.44 10.38
N GLY A 73 12.35 7.69 11.31
CA GLY A 73 12.77 7.66 12.70
C GLY A 73 11.98 8.62 13.61
N HIS A 74 11.19 9.53 13.02
CA HIS A 74 10.32 10.43 13.76
C HIS A 74 8.93 10.59 13.11
N PHE A 75 8.91 11.02 11.85
CA PHE A 75 7.69 11.15 11.06
C PHE A 75 7.41 9.89 10.28
N TYR A 76 6.14 9.51 10.29
CA TYR A 76 5.56 8.52 9.42
C TYR A 76 4.72 9.22 8.37
N LYS A 77 4.97 8.92 7.10
CA LYS A 77 4.38 9.60 5.94
C LYS A 77 3.66 8.59 5.07
N LEU A 78 2.49 8.97 4.56
CA LEU A 78 1.71 8.19 3.61
C LEU A 78 1.77 8.84 2.23
N TYR A 79 1.95 8.00 1.22
CA TYR A 79 1.91 8.35 -0.18
C TYR A 79 0.97 7.41 -0.93
N ILE A 80 0.19 7.96 -1.86
CA ILE A 80 -0.75 7.21 -2.68
C ILE A 80 -0.57 7.65 -4.13
N ALA A 81 -0.43 6.69 -5.03
CA ALA A 81 -0.09 6.94 -6.43
C ALA A 81 1.12 7.90 -6.58
N GLY A 82 2.08 7.79 -5.66
CA GLY A 82 3.29 8.61 -5.62
C GLY A 82 3.11 10.03 -5.06
N GLN A 83 1.90 10.42 -4.66
CA GLN A 83 1.60 11.74 -4.08
C GLN A 83 1.57 11.69 -2.56
N PHE A 84 2.06 12.73 -1.89
CA PHE A 84 2.02 12.83 -0.43
C PHE A 84 0.59 13.07 0.05
N VAL A 85 0.11 12.23 0.97
CA VAL A 85 -1.24 12.32 1.54
C VAL A 85 -1.21 12.96 2.91
N GLY A 86 -0.26 12.58 3.75
CA GLY A 86 -0.21 13.05 5.13
C GLY A 86 0.96 12.49 5.91
N LYS A 87 1.14 13.03 7.12
CA LYS A 87 2.14 12.56 8.06
C LYS A 87 1.67 12.64 9.49
N SER A 88 2.22 11.78 10.34
CA SER A 88 2.04 11.80 11.79
C SER A 88 3.37 11.56 12.49
N VAL A 89 3.43 11.85 13.79
CA VAL A 89 4.51 11.36 14.63
C VAL A 89 4.23 9.89 14.93
N ALA A 90 5.19 9.03 14.64
CA ALA A 90 5.05 7.61 14.92
C ALA A 90 6.19 7.10 15.79
N ARG A 91 5.94 5.99 16.45
CA ARG A 91 6.97 5.19 17.12
C ARG A 91 6.75 3.74 16.74
N PHE A 92 7.79 3.15 16.17
CA PHE A 92 7.85 1.72 15.90
C PHE A 92 8.89 1.08 16.83
N SER A 93 8.54 -0.10 17.35
CA SER A 93 9.43 -0.97 18.12
C SER A 93 9.40 -2.34 17.45
N ILE A 94 9.94 -2.41 16.25
CA ILE A 94 10.02 -3.66 15.48
C ILE A 94 11.19 -4.46 16.04
N GLU A 95 10.90 -5.66 16.53
CA GLU A 95 11.82 -6.53 17.26
C GLU A 95 12.34 -7.68 16.41
N ASP A 96 11.63 -8.03 15.33
CA ASP A 96 12.02 -9.07 14.39
C ASP A 96 11.71 -8.68 12.93
N ASN A 97 12.13 -9.54 11.99
CA ASN A 97 11.93 -9.33 10.56
C ASN A 97 10.77 -10.16 9.99
N THR A 98 9.80 -10.56 10.81
CA THR A 98 8.63 -11.30 10.35
C THR A 98 7.82 -10.42 9.39
N VAL A 99 7.38 -11.00 8.28
CA VAL A 99 6.53 -10.32 7.30
C VAL A 99 5.34 -11.22 6.98
N ALA A 100 4.14 -10.68 7.13
CA ALA A 100 2.90 -11.28 6.65
C ALA A 100 2.24 -10.32 5.66
N ILE A 101 1.92 -10.81 4.46
CA ILE A 101 1.25 -10.06 3.40
C ILE A 101 -0.11 -10.69 3.18
N GLY A 102 -1.17 -9.88 3.27
CA GLY A 102 -2.54 -10.33 3.08
C GLY A 102 -3.07 -11.30 4.15
N GLN A 103 -2.30 -11.57 5.21
CA GLN A 103 -2.66 -12.53 6.26
C GLN A 103 -2.77 -11.85 7.61
N SER A 104 -3.84 -12.15 8.33
CA SER A 104 -4.03 -11.68 9.70
C SER A 104 -3.09 -12.36 10.68
N ALA A 105 -2.57 -11.58 11.63
CA ALA A 105 -1.80 -12.09 12.76
C ALA A 105 -2.68 -12.57 13.94
N LEU A 106 -3.99 -12.30 13.90
CA LEU A 106 -4.99 -12.54 14.96
C LEU A 106 -6.23 -13.29 14.41
N ILE A 107 -7.26 -13.46 15.25
CA ILE A 107 -8.61 -13.88 14.86
C ILE A 107 -9.32 -12.70 14.16
N GLU A 108 -8.82 -12.32 12.99
CA GLU A 108 -9.32 -11.27 12.12
C GLU A 108 -9.19 -11.74 10.66
N GLY A 109 -9.70 -10.98 9.69
CA GLY A 109 -9.79 -11.41 8.31
C GLY A 109 -8.46 -11.33 7.55
N ASP A 110 -8.24 -12.27 6.65
CA ASP A 110 -7.22 -12.15 5.60
C ASP A 110 -7.69 -11.13 4.56
N PHE A 111 -6.75 -10.47 3.88
CA PHE A 111 -7.09 -9.53 2.83
C PHE A 111 -7.68 -10.26 1.63
N SER A 112 -8.92 -9.94 1.28
CA SER A 112 -9.65 -10.61 0.19
C SER A 112 -9.33 -10.05 -1.20
N GLY A 113 -8.54 -8.97 -1.27
CA GLY A 113 -8.10 -8.35 -2.52
C GLY A 113 -6.83 -8.96 -3.10
N THR A 114 -6.29 -8.33 -4.13
CA THR A 114 -5.06 -8.76 -4.81
C THR A 114 -3.92 -7.78 -4.57
N ILE A 115 -2.84 -8.29 -3.99
CA ILE A 115 -1.55 -7.59 -3.85
C ILE A 115 -0.59 -8.18 -4.86
N GLU A 116 -0.10 -7.36 -5.79
CA GLU A 116 0.78 -7.83 -6.86
C GLU A 116 2.25 -7.70 -6.48
N GLU A 117 2.63 -6.61 -5.80
CA GLU A 117 4.01 -6.37 -5.46
C GLU A 117 4.16 -5.69 -4.10
N VAL A 118 5.19 -6.10 -3.34
CA VAL A 118 5.59 -5.47 -2.09
C VAL A 118 7.10 -5.24 -2.11
N ARG A 119 7.52 -4.01 -1.79
CA ARG A 119 8.93 -3.64 -1.60
C ARG A 119 9.12 -3.04 -0.21
N ILE A 120 10.04 -3.61 0.57
CA ILE A 120 10.41 -3.11 1.89
C ILE A 120 11.88 -2.66 1.86
N PHE A 121 12.13 -1.42 2.31
CA PHE A 121 13.46 -0.82 2.38
C PHE A 121 13.82 -0.52 3.82
N ARG A 122 15.06 -0.83 4.23
CA ARG A 122 15.63 -0.50 5.55
C ARG A 122 16.06 0.98 5.69
N ARG A 123 15.45 1.87 4.90
CA ARG A 123 15.72 3.30 4.90
C ARG A 123 14.49 4.09 4.54
N ALA A 124 14.43 5.35 4.95
CA ALA A 124 13.47 6.30 4.43
C ALA A 124 13.81 6.63 2.97
N LEU A 125 12.85 6.43 2.06
CA LEU A 125 12.96 6.88 0.68
C LEU A 125 12.59 8.36 0.55
N PHE A 126 13.24 9.06 -0.39
CA PHE A 126 12.87 10.43 -0.73
C PHE A 126 11.57 10.47 -1.55
N PRO A 127 10.81 11.58 -1.53
CA PRO A 127 9.59 11.72 -2.33
C PRO A 127 9.79 11.44 -3.82
N SER A 128 10.92 11.86 -4.40
CA SER A 128 11.25 11.59 -5.81
C SER A 128 11.46 10.10 -6.08
N GLN A 129 12.02 9.36 -5.12
CA GLN A 129 12.18 7.90 -5.23
C GLN A 129 10.83 7.19 -5.15
N ILE A 130 9.93 7.64 -4.27
CA ILE A 130 8.55 7.12 -4.19
C ILE A 130 7.83 7.35 -5.52
N SER A 131 7.87 8.57 -6.06
CA SER A 131 7.24 8.90 -7.34
C SER A 131 7.80 8.05 -8.49
N ALA A 132 9.11 7.87 -8.57
CA ALA A 132 9.73 7.03 -9.59
C ALA A 132 9.32 5.56 -9.45
N LEU A 133 9.35 5.00 -8.24
CA LEU A 133 8.90 3.63 -7.97
C LEU A 133 7.43 3.44 -8.35
N THR A 134 6.56 4.37 -8.00
CA THR A 134 5.15 4.30 -8.37
C THR A 134 4.96 4.27 -9.88
N LYS A 135 5.68 5.10 -10.64
CA LYS A 135 5.62 5.08 -12.10
C LYS A 135 6.06 3.72 -12.65
N THR A 136 7.13 3.13 -12.11
CA THR A 136 7.60 1.81 -12.54
C THR A 136 6.57 0.71 -12.23
N LEU A 137 6.00 0.68 -11.03
CA LEU A 137 5.02 -0.33 -10.62
C LEU A 137 3.70 -0.24 -11.41
N LEU A 138 3.34 0.95 -11.87
CA LEU A 138 2.16 1.17 -12.70
C LEU A 138 2.45 1.05 -14.20
N ALA A 139 3.71 0.93 -14.62
CA ALA A 139 4.07 0.83 -16.04
C ALA A 139 3.75 -0.55 -16.65
N GLU A 140 3.50 -1.57 -15.82
CA GLU A 140 3.23 -2.95 -16.27
C GLU A 140 1.74 -3.28 -16.40
N ASP A 141 0.84 -2.30 -16.25
CA ASP A 141 -0.56 -2.50 -16.60
C ASP A 141 -0.74 -2.48 -18.12
N LEU A 142 -0.43 -3.62 -18.75
CA LEU A 142 -0.63 -3.84 -20.17
C LEU A 142 -2.11 -3.92 -20.57
N SER A 143 -3.05 -3.76 -19.64
CA SER A 143 -4.47 -3.67 -19.99
C SER A 143 -4.82 -2.40 -20.76
N ASP A 144 -3.99 -1.35 -20.63
CA ASP A 144 -4.05 -0.10 -21.41
C ASP A 144 -2.89 0.02 -22.43
N LEU A 145 -1.99 -0.97 -22.54
CA LEU A 145 -0.86 -0.91 -23.49
C LEU A 145 -1.32 -1.26 -24.91
N VAL A 146 -1.60 -0.21 -25.66
CA VAL A 146 -1.86 -0.25 -27.09
C VAL A 146 -0.60 -0.62 -27.90
N LEU A 147 0.54 -0.03 -27.52
CA LEU A 147 1.87 -0.29 -28.06
C LEU A 147 2.95 0.34 -27.17
N SER A 148 4.12 -0.32 -27.09
CA SER A 148 5.38 0.31 -26.69
C SER A 148 6.41 0.05 -27.79
N GLU A 149 7.17 1.08 -28.17
CA GLU A 149 8.22 0.94 -29.18
C GLU A 149 9.56 0.62 -28.50
N LYS A 150 10.03 -0.62 -28.68
CA LYS A 150 11.46 -0.92 -28.82
C LYS A 150 11.65 -1.46 -30.23
N GLY A 151 11.77 -0.55 -31.20
CA GLY A 151 11.92 -0.87 -32.62
C GLY A 151 10.61 -0.77 -33.41
N ALA A 152 10.73 -0.15 -34.58
CA ALA A 152 9.68 0.30 -35.49
C ALA A 152 8.55 -0.71 -35.75
N TYR A 153 7.33 -0.48 -35.22
CA TYR A 153 6.01 -0.81 -35.81
C TYR A 153 4.87 -0.14 -34.99
N TRP A 154 3.85 0.45 -35.64
CA TRP A 154 2.70 1.16 -35.04
C TRP A 154 1.38 0.35 -35.06
N ARG A 155 0.51 0.57 -34.05
CA ARG A 155 -0.92 0.18 -33.89
C ARG A 155 -1.55 0.99 -32.74
N GLN A 156 -2.87 1.12 -32.80
CA GLN A 156 -3.72 2.01 -32.00
C GLN A 156 -4.74 1.16 -31.22
N ALA A 157 -5.16 1.57 -30.02
CA ALA A 157 -6.24 0.96 -29.26
C ALA A 157 -6.77 1.96 -28.21
N TYR A 158 -8.07 1.89 -28.02
CA TYR A 158 -8.88 2.58 -27.01
C TYR A 158 -9.26 1.53 -25.95
N GLN A 159 -9.43 1.91 -24.67
CA GLN A 159 -10.73 1.96 -23.97
C GLN A 159 -10.52 2.33 -22.48
N LEU A 160 -11.19 3.38 -22.02
CA LEU A 160 -11.31 3.77 -20.61
C LEU A 160 -12.01 2.66 -19.81
N CYS A 161 -11.33 2.06 -18.84
CA CYS A 161 -11.98 1.18 -17.86
C CYS A 161 -12.72 2.03 -16.81
N THR A 162 -14.05 2.07 -16.89
CA THR A 162 -14.94 2.66 -15.88
C THR A 162 -14.98 1.75 -14.66
N CYS A 163 -14.21 2.07 -13.60
CA CYS A 163 -14.30 1.28 -12.38
C CYS A 163 -15.64 1.48 -11.67
N GLN A 164 -16.26 0.35 -11.33
CA GLN A 164 -17.63 0.22 -10.85
C GLN A 164 -17.79 0.42 -9.33
N CYS A 165 -16.72 0.79 -8.62
CA CYS A 165 -16.76 0.94 -7.16
C CYS A 165 -17.14 2.34 -6.67
N CYS A 166 -17.52 3.26 -7.57
CA CYS A 166 -18.14 4.54 -7.19
C CYS A 166 -19.68 4.50 -7.23
N SER A 167 -20.30 3.32 -7.37
CA SER A 167 -21.76 3.21 -7.39
C SER A 167 -22.29 2.12 -6.45
N ARG A 168 -22.43 2.45 -5.16
CA ARG A 168 -23.70 2.58 -4.43
C ARG A 168 -23.47 3.02 -3.00
#